data_AF-A0A822XY62-F1
#
_entry.id   AF-A0A822XY62-F1
#
_cell.length_a   1.000
_cell.length_b   1.000
_cell.length_c   1.000
_cell.angle_alpha   90.00
_cell.angle_beta   90.00
_cell.angle_gamma   90.00
#
_symmetry.space_group_name_H-M   'P 1'
#
loop_
_entity.id
_entity.type
_entity.pdbx_description
1 polymer ?
#
loop_
_entity_poly.entity_id
_entity_poly.type
_entity_poly.pdbx_seq_one_letter_code
_entity_poly.pdbx_strand_id
1 'polypeptide(L)'
;MDVNLEPYVGKEFKSEQAAREFYNAYARYMGFSIRKGAIYRSARQQAVTSRIFVCSKEGFRPESSDVNEKGNIKRRMAITRVGCKAQLWVKRQPSGMWVVKQFQREHNHELTPMKVHILRSHKNIFRNLKEYVETLKGAGVDASQIQRLLLEEARGMGNLGARDNNAESVSCHLPVFFPLFCVVCMFGFLFLFTL
;
A
#
# COMPACT_ATOMS: atom_id res chain seq x y z
N MET A 1 -16.14 11.53 6.26
CA MET A 1 -16.20 10.22 6.91
C MET A 1 -14.78 9.74 7.17
N ASP A 2 -14.50 9.33 8.40
CA ASP A 2 -13.20 8.81 8.80
C ASP A 2 -13.01 7.43 8.15
N VAL A 3 -12.12 7.34 7.15
CA VAL A 3 -11.77 6.05 6.55
C VAL A 3 -10.94 5.30 7.56
N ASN A 4 -11.59 4.45 8.37
CA ASN A 4 -10.90 3.54 9.26
C ASN A 4 -10.12 2.49 8.44
N LEU A 5 -8.87 2.83 8.14
CA LEU A 5 -7.92 2.02 7.39
C LEU A 5 -7.26 0.94 8.25
N GLU A 6 -7.47 0.95 9.57
CA GLU A 6 -6.82 0.00 10.45
C GLU A 6 -7.49 -1.39 10.32
N PRO A 7 -6.73 -2.45 9.99
CA PRO A 7 -7.26 -3.79 9.99
C PRO A 7 -7.67 -4.24 11.40
N TYR A 8 -8.77 -4.98 11.49
CA TYR A 8 -9.21 -5.62 12.72
C TYR A 8 -9.69 -7.04 12.42
N VAL A 9 -9.59 -7.91 13.42
CA VAL A 9 -10.05 -9.31 13.33
C VAL A 9 -11.56 -9.33 13.09
N GLY A 10 -12.02 -10.14 12.14
CA GLY A 10 -13.41 -10.21 11.74
C GLY A 10 -13.80 -9.32 10.55
N LYS A 11 -12.93 -8.41 10.10
CA LYS A 11 -13.21 -7.64 8.87
C LYS A 11 -13.32 -8.56 7.66
N GLU A 12 -14.36 -8.35 6.85
CA GLU A 12 -14.67 -9.21 5.69
C GLU A 12 -14.32 -8.55 4.35
N PHE A 13 -14.00 -9.39 3.36
CA PHE A 13 -13.67 -9.00 2.00
C PHE A 13 -14.28 -9.99 1.00
N LYS A 14 -14.68 -9.48 -0.17
CA LYS A 14 -15.22 -10.30 -1.25
C LYS A 14 -14.16 -11.19 -1.92
N SER A 15 -12.87 -10.85 -1.80
CA SER A 15 -11.77 -11.60 -2.44
C SER A 15 -10.45 -11.46 -1.69
N GLU A 16 -9.51 -12.39 -1.93
CA GLU A 16 -8.10 -12.28 -1.47
C GLU A 16 -7.48 -10.96 -1.93
N GLN A 17 -7.78 -10.57 -3.17
CA GLN A 17 -7.25 -9.36 -3.78
C GLN A 17 -7.76 -8.09 -3.09
N ALA A 18 -9.04 -8.04 -2.74
CA ALA A 18 -9.61 -6.92 -1.99
C ALA A 18 -8.98 -6.79 -0.60
N ALA A 19 -8.74 -7.91 0.08
CA ALA A 19 -8.01 -7.91 1.35
C ALA A 19 -6.57 -7.41 1.20
N ARG A 20 -5.89 -7.79 0.10
CA ARG A 20 -4.54 -7.32 -0.22
C ARG A 20 -4.51 -5.82 -0.46
N GLU A 21 -5.46 -5.28 -1.22
CA GLU A 21 -5.56 -3.86 -1.54
C GLU A 21 -5.84 -3.03 -0.29
N PHE A 22 -6.75 -3.50 0.56
CA PHE A 22 -7.02 -2.88 1.86
C PHE A 22 -5.74 -2.81 2.73
N TYR A 23 -5.03 -3.93 2.88
CA TYR A 23 -3.79 -3.93 3.66
C TYR A 23 -2.68 -3.10 3.02
N ASN A 24 -2.63 -3.05 1.68
CA ASN A 24 -1.68 -2.20 0.98
C ASN A 24 -1.99 -0.71 1.21
N ALA A 25 -3.25 -0.32 1.28
CA ALA A 25 -3.67 1.04 1.61
C ALA A 25 -3.28 1.41 3.05
N TYR A 26 -3.53 0.51 4.01
CA TYR A 26 -3.04 0.65 5.39
C TYR A 26 -1.52 0.79 5.43
N ALA A 27 -0.79 -0.08 4.73
CA ALA A 27 0.67 -0.02 4.68
C ALA A 27 1.19 1.28 4.06
N ARG A 28 0.50 1.78 3.04
CA ARG A 28 0.79 3.09 2.43
C ARG A 28 0.64 4.21 3.44
N TYR A 29 -0.47 4.22 4.18
CA TYR A 29 -0.75 5.22 5.22
C TYR A 29 0.31 5.18 6.33
N MET A 30 0.65 3.99 6.81
CA MET A 30 1.62 3.81 7.90
C MET A 30 3.09 3.96 7.46
N GLY A 31 3.39 3.92 6.17
CA GLY A 31 4.75 4.13 5.67
C GLY A 31 5.60 2.85 5.49
N PHE A 32 4.99 1.73 5.13
CA PHE A 32 5.71 0.50 4.77
C PHE A 32 5.21 -0.13 3.47
N SER A 33 5.96 -1.12 2.97
CA SER A 33 5.54 -1.94 1.83
C SER A 33 5.18 -3.36 2.25
N ILE A 34 4.26 -3.97 1.53
CA ILE A 34 3.82 -5.34 1.79
C ILE A 34 4.39 -6.33 0.77
N ARG A 35 4.38 -7.62 1.14
CA ARG A 35 4.64 -8.77 0.28
C ARG A 35 3.56 -9.82 0.49
N LYS A 36 3.38 -10.68 -0.53
CA LYS A 36 2.62 -11.92 -0.37
C LYS A 36 3.48 -12.89 0.47
N GLY A 37 2.95 -13.30 1.61
CA GLY A 37 3.52 -14.33 2.47
C GLY A 37 2.92 -15.71 2.15
N ALA A 38 2.82 -16.54 3.19
CA ALA A 38 2.36 -17.92 3.09
C ALA A 38 0.94 -18.04 2.52
N ILE A 39 0.70 -19.17 1.84
CA ILE A 39 -0.60 -19.63 1.35
C ILE A 39 -0.90 -20.95 2.05
N TYR A 40 -2.10 -21.08 2.61
CA TYR A 40 -2.60 -22.36 3.08
C TYR A 40 -3.66 -22.87 2.12
N ARG A 41 -3.60 -24.16 1.81
CA ARG A 41 -4.53 -24.84 0.90
C ARG A 41 -5.23 -25.97 1.63
N SER A 42 -6.46 -26.24 1.23
CA SER A 42 -7.21 -27.44 1.61
C SER A 42 -6.47 -28.66 1.11
N ALA A 43 -6.21 -29.63 1.98
CA ALA A 43 -5.58 -30.90 1.61
C ALA A 43 -6.40 -31.71 0.60
N ARG A 44 -7.73 -31.57 0.63
CA ARG A 44 -8.65 -32.39 -0.16
C ARG A 44 -8.98 -31.79 -1.53
N GLN A 45 -9.03 -30.47 -1.64
CA GLN A 45 -9.48 -29.76 -2.85
C GLN A 45 -8.40 -28.85 -3.43
N GLN A 46 -7.22 -28.74 -2.82
CA GLN A 46 -6.11 -27.84 -3.19
C GLN A 46 -6.48 -26.34 -3.26
N ALA A 47 -7.72 -25.99 -2.89
CA ALA A 47 -8.25 -24.64 -2.86
C ALA A 47 -7.57 -23.81 -1.78
N VAL A 48 -7.34 -22.53 -2.05
CA VAL A 48 -6.72 -21.63 -1.07
C VAL A 48 -7.70 -21.36 0.07
N THR A 49 -7.31 -21.73 1.28
CA THR A 49 -8.10 -21.55 2.51
C THR A 49 -7.63 -20.36 3.33
N SER A 50 -6.38 -19.94 3.18
CA SER A 50 -5.86 -18.73 3.83
C SER A 50 -4.69 -18.12 3.09
N ARG A 51 -4.49 -16.82 3.30
CA ARG A 51 -3.38 -16.05 2.78
C ARG A 51 -2.85 -15.10 3.86
N ILE A 52 -1.52 -14.96 3.91
CA ILE A 52 -0.85 -13.98 4.75
C ILE A 52 -0.21 -12.89 3.88
N PHE A 53 -0.40 -11.63 4.24
CA PHE A 53 0.32 -10.48 3.71
C PHE A 53 1.26 -9.95 4.78
N VAL A 54 2.53 -9.77 4.45
CA VAL A 54 3.58 -9.45 5.42
C VAL A 54 4.28 -8.14 5.09
N CYS A 55 4.95 -7.54 6.07
CA CYS A 55 5.86 -6.42 5.83
C CYS A 55 7.01 -6.81 4.86
N SER A 56 7.50 -5.85 4.07
CA SER A 56 8.66 -6.04 3.20
C SER A 56 9.91 -6.47 3.95
N LYS A 57 10.03 -6.10 5.23
CA LYS A 57 11.16 -6.47 6.10
C LYS A 57 10.90 -7.71 6.98
N GLU A 58 9.82 -8.44 6.74
CA GLU A 58 9.50 -9.68 7.45
C GLU A 58 10.55 -10.79 7.26
N GLY A 59 10.72 -11.58 8.31
CA GLY A 59 11.63 -12.73 8.35
C GLY A 59 13.10 -12.35 8.26
N PHE A 60 13.96 -13.33 8.06
CA PHE A 60 15.37 -13.13 7.79
C PHE A 60 15.73 -13.72 6.42
N ARG A 61 16.75 -13.16 5.78
CA ARG A 61 17.26 -13.70 4.52
C ARG A 61 18.13 -14.92 4.88
N PRO A 62 17.87 -16.11 4.30
CA PRO A 62 18.73 -17.28 4.57
C PRO A 62 20.13 -17.03 4.01
N GLU A 63 21.16 -17.43 4.74
CA GLU A 63 22.57 -17.20 4.39
C GLU A 63 22.96 -17.78 3.02
N SER A 64 22.31 -18.88 2.62
CA SER A 64 22.51 -19.53 1.31
C SER A 64 22.01 -18.72 0.10
N SER A 65 21.26 -17.63 0.32
CA SER A 65 20.69 -16.84 -0.77
C SER A 65 21.70 -15.96 -1.51
N ASP A 66 22.91 -15.82 -0.96
CA ASP A 66 23.98 -15.04 -1.56
C ASP A 66 24.80 -15.84 -2.57
N VAL A 67 24.57 -17.15 -2.66
CA VAL A 67 25.26 -18.05 -3.60
C VAL A 67 24.24 -18.63 -4.58
N ASN A 68 24.59 -18.77 -5.86
CA ASN A 68 23.77 -19.49 -6.84
C ASN A 68 24.08 -21.01 -6.80
N GLU A 69 23.27 -21.81 -7.50
CA GLU A 69 23.45 -23.28 -7.58
C GLU A 69 24.83 -23.69 -8.12
N LYS A 70 25.53 -22.77 -8.80
CA LYS A 70 26.87 -22.95 -9.35
C LYS A 70 27.98 -22.45 -8.39
N GLY A 71 27.67 -22.15 -7.13
CA GLY A 71 28.65 -21.67 -6.15
C GLY A 71 29.10 -20.21 -6.31
N ASN A 72 28.52 -19.44 -7.24
CA ASN A 72 28.91 -18.04 -7.47
C ASN A 72 28.12 -17.10 -6.56
N ILE A 73 28.80 -16.09 -6.02
CA ILE A 73 28.18 -15.03 -5.22
C ILE A 73 27.26 -14.19 -6.13
N LYS A 74 25.95 -14.22 -5.87
CA LYS A 74 24.98 -13.29 -6.49
C LYS A 74 25.32 -11.86 -6.05
N ARG A 75 25.05 -10.86 -6.89
CA ARG A 75 25.19 -9.44 -6.49
C ARG A 75 24.61 -9.25 -5.09
N ARG A 76 25.42 -8.84 -4.11
CA ARG A 76 24.99 -8.63 -2.72
C ARG A 76 23.90 -7.55 -2.73
N MET A 77 22.65 -7.99 -2.68
CA MET A 77 21.54 -7.10 -2.42
C MET A 77 21.58 -6.72 -0.94
N ALA A 78 21.31 -5.45 -0.63
CA ALA A 78 21.20 -5.02 0.76
C ALA A 78 20.25 -5.95 1.55
N ILE A 79 20.67 -6.31 2.77
CA ILE A 79 19.82 -7.07 3.69
C ILE A 79 18.66 -6.15 4.08
N THR A 80 17.48 -6.46 3.58
CA THR A 80 16.26 -5.65 3.78
C THR A 80 15.31 -6.28 4.80
N ARG A 81 15.50 -7.56 5.14
CA ARG A 81 14.67 -8.31 6.08
C ARG A 81 15.32 -8.32 7.46
N VAL A 82 14.57 -7.87 8.47
CA VAL A 82 15.07 -7.62 9.84
C VAL A 82 14.27 -8.39 10.89
N GLY A 83 13.54 -9.43 10.48
CA GLY A 83 12.70 -10.22 11.36
C GLY A 83 11.36 -9.58 11.72
N CYS A 84 10.88 -8.63 10.91
CA CYS A 84 9.60 -7.97 11.19
C CYS A 84 8.45 -9.00 11.23
N LYS A 85 7.53 -8.85 12.18
CA LYS A 85 6.37 -9.74 12.36
C LYS A 85 5.05 -9.12 11.93
N ALA A 86 5.05 -7.86 11.49
CA ALA A 86 3.85 -7.18 11.04
C ALA A 86 3.22 -7.89 9.83
N GLN A 87 1.96 -8.28 9.97
CA GLN A 87 1.25 -9.09 8.99
C GLN A 87 -0.28 -8.99 9.11
N LEU A 88 -0.97 -9.29 8.01
CA LEU A 88 -2.40 -9.52 7.95
C LEU A 88 -2.66 -10.95 7.46
N TRP A 89 -3.33 -11.76 8.28
CA TRP A 89 -3.78 -13.10 7.92
C TRP A 89 -5.28 -13.07 7.62
N VAL A 90 -5.64 -13.42 6.39
CA VAL A 90 -7.03 -13.64 5.98
C VAL A 90 -7.34 -15.12 5.73
N LYS A 91 -8.53 -15.57 6.14
CA LYS A 91 -9.05 -16.92 5.95
C LYS A 91 -10.33 -16.88 5.13
N ARG A 92 -10.48 -17.81 4.18
CA ARG A 92 -11.70 -17.98 3.40
C ARG A 92 -12.73 -18.74 4.23
N GLN A 93 -13.93 -18.18 4.36
CA GLN A 93 -15.08 -18.79 5.02
C GLN A 93 -15.88 -19.67 4.04
N PRO A 94 -16.74 -20.58 4.54
CA PRO A 94 -17.64 -21.38 3.71
C PRO A 94 -18.57 -20.53 2.82
N SER A 95 -18.94 -19.31 3.27
CA SER A 95 -19.70 -18.32 2.49
C SER A 95 -18.95 -17.80 1.26
N GLY A 96 -17.66 -18.11 1.11
CA GLY A 96 -16.79 -17.61 0.05
C GLY A 96 -16.09 -16.29 0.40
N MET A 97 -16.53 -15.61 1.46
CA MET A 97 -15.93 -14.36 1.96
C MET A 97 -14.56 -14.61 2.61
N TRP A 98 -13.71 -13.60 2.57
CA TRP A 98 -12.39 -13.59 3.20
C TRP A 98 -12.41 -12.76 4.46
N VAL A 99 -12.07 -13.35 5.59
CA VAL A 99 -12.16 -12.69 6.90
C VAL A 99 -10.78 -12.55 7.51
N VAL A 100 -10.48 -11.40 8.12
CA VAL A 100 -9.24 -11.20 8.90
C VAL A 100 -9.28 -12.14 10.10
N LYS A 101 -8.36 -13.10 10.11
CA LYS A 101 -8.16 -14.05 11.22
C LYS A 101 -7.22 -13.46 12.26
N GLN A 102 -6.17 -12.78 11.81
CA GLN A 102 -5.14 -12.21 12.68
C GLN A 102 -4.55 -10.97 12.04
N PHE A 103 -4.30 -9.95 12.84
CA PHE A 103 -3.58 -8.76 12.46
C PHE A 103 -2.47 -8.51 13.49
N GLN A 104 -1.25 -8.37 13.00
CA GLN A 104 -0.11 -7.98 13.82
C GLN A 104 0.39 -6.64 13.31
N ARG A 105 0.25 -5.62 14.16
CA ARG A 105 0.45 -4.21 13.80
C ARG A 105 1.90 -3.77 14.03
N GLU A 106 2.54 -4.33 15.05
CA GLU A 106 3.83 -3.86 15.57
C GLU A 106 4.98 -4.18 14.60
N HIS A 107 5.81 -3.16 14.37
CA HIS A 107 7.05 -3.27 13.61
C HIS A 107 8.25 -3.19 14.55
N ASN A 108 9.31 -3.93 14.22
CA ASN A 108 10.60 -3.88 14.91
C ASN A 108 11.62 -2.98 14.19
N HIS A 109 11.13 -2.09 13.33
CA HIS A 109 11.94 -1.15 12.55
C HIS A 109 11.14 0.12 12.31
N GLU A 110 11.85 1.20 12.03
CA GLU A 110 11.23 2.48 11.69
C GLU A 110 10.41 2.39 10.39
N LEU A 111 9.29 3.10 10.38
CA LEU A 111 8.42 3.27 9.22
C LEU A 111 8.75 4.58 8.50
N THR A 112 8.40 4.69 7.22
CA THR A 112 8.83 5.85 6.41
C THR A 112 7.65 6.47 5.65
N PRO A 113 6.67 7.08 6.34
CA PRO A 113 5.47 7.65 5.71
C PRO A 113 5.81 8.73 4.68
N MET A 114 6.87 9.51 4.88
CA MET A 114 7.31 10.56 3.94
C MET A 114 7.91 10.03 2.64
N LYS A 115 8.45 8.80 2.63
CA LYS A 115 9.12 8.20 1.46
C LYS A 115 8.30 7.05 0.86
N VAL A 116 6.99 7.05 1.09
CA VAL A 116 6.09 6.01 0.58
C VAL A 116 6.16 5.85 -0.94
N HIS A 117 6.40 6.93 -1.67
CA HIS A 117 6.46 6.92 -3.14
C HIS A 117 7.60 6.09 -3.73
N ILE A 118 8.68 5.84 -2.99
CA ILE A 118 9.77 4.95 -3.43
C ILE A 118 9.60 3.50 -2.96
N LEU A 119 8.67 3.23 -2.04
CA LEU A 119 8.48 1.89 -1.50
C LEU A 119 7.93 0.93 -2.56
N ARG A 120 8.41 -0.32 -2.54
CA ARG A 120 8.21 -1.29 -3.63
C ARG A 120 6.76 -1.53 -4.01
N SER A 121 5.85 -1.61 -3.05
CA SER A 121 4.42 -1.85 -3.30
C SER A 121 3.66 -0.63 -3.81
N HIS A 122 4.26 0.56 -3.71
CA HIS A 122 3.60 1.85 -4.01
C HIS A 122 4.23 2.56 -5.20
N LYS A 123 5.51 2.31 -5.52
CA LYS A 123 6.28 3.01 -6.55
C LYS A 123 5.66 2.99 -7.96
N ASN A 124 4.88 1.96 -8.30
CA ASN A 124 4.21 1.88 -9.60
C ASN A 124 3.07 2.90 -9.70
N ILE A 125 2.33 3.12 -8.61
CA ILE A 125 1.26 4.13 -8.56
C ILE A 125 1.85 5.51 -8.86
N PHE A 126 2.99 5.82 -8.23
CA PHE A 126 3.67 7.09 -8.44
C PHE A 126 4.35 7.20 -9.80
N ARG A 127 4.87 6.10 -10.37
CA ARG A 127 5.41 6.11 -11.73
C ARG A 127 4.32 6.44 -12.75
N ASN A 128 3.18 5.75 -12.66
CA ASN A 128 2.04 5.99 -13.53
C ASN A 128 1.54 7.44 -13.40
N LEU A 129 1.49 7.97 -12.18
CA LEU A 129 1.13 9.37 -11.93
C LEU A 129 2.14 10.34 -12.58
N LYS A 130 3.44 10.04 -12.52
CA LYS A 130 4.47 10.85 -13.16
C LYS A 130 4.31 10.87 -14.68
N GLU A 131 4.12 9.71 -15.30
CA GLU A 131 3.88 9.58 -16.74
C GLU A 131 2.60 10.32 -17.17
N TYR A 132 1.54 10.24 -16.36
CA TYR A 132 0.30 11.00 -16.59
C TYR A 132 0.53 12.52 -16.56
N VAL A 133 1.25 13.01 -15.56
CA VAL A 133 1.61 14.43 -15.45
C VAL A 133 2.48 14.88 -16.62
N GLU A 134 3.44 14.07 -17.06
CA GLU A 134 4.29 14.36 -18.22
C GLU A 134 3.47 14.43 -19.52
N THR A 135 2.48 13.55 -19.67
CA THR A 135 1.55 13.57 -20.82
C THR A 135 0.71 14.85 -20.85
N LEU A 136 0.14 15.26 -19.70
CA LEU A 136 -0.64 16.49 -19.59
C LEU A 136 0.20 17.73 -19.87
N LYS A 137 1.45 17.76 -19.38
CA LYS A 137 2.41 18.82 -19.70
C LYS A 137 2.73 18.87 -21.20
N GLY A 138 2.94 17.71 -21.83
CA GLY A 138 3.17 17.61 -23.28
C GLY A 138 1.97 18.07 -24.12
N ALA A 139 0.76 17.95 -23.58
CA ALA A 139 -0.47 18.47 -24.18
C ALA A 139 -0.71 19.96 -23.93
N GLY A 140 0.21 20.65 -23.24
CA GLY A 140 0.10 22.09 -22.95
C GLY A 140 -0.84 22.43 -21.79
N VAL A 141 -1.23 21.45 -20.96
CA VAL A 141 -2.05 21.70 -19.77
C VAL A 141 -1.20 22.40 -18.71
N ASP A 142 -1.71 23.51 -18.20
CA ASP A 142 -1.00 24.30 -17.19
C ASP A 142 -0.84 23.54 -15.86
N ALA A 143 0.25 23.79 -15.15
CA ALA A 143 0.55 23.12 -13.89
C ALA A 143 -0.56 23.31 -12.83
N SER A 144 -1.22 24.47 -12.79
CA SER A 144 -2.34 24.71 -11.87
C SER A 144 -3.57 23.87 -12.21
N GLN A 145 -3.82 23.64 -13.50
CA GLN A 145 -4.90 22.79 -13.99
C GLN A 145 -4.62 21.31 -13.70
N ILE A 146 -3.38 20.86 -13.94
CA ILE A 146 -2.93 19.50 -13.56
C ILE A 146 -3.10 19.29 -12.06
N GLN A 147 -2.66 20.24 -11.24
CA GLN A 147 -2.79 20.15 -9.79
C GLN A 147 -4.26 20.03 -9.36
N ARG A 148 -5.15 20.85 -9.93
CA ARG A 148 -6.59 20.79 -9.65
C ARG A 148 -7.17 19.42 -10.02
N LEU A 149 -6.85 18.91 -11.22
CA LEU A 149 -7.31 17.60 -11.68
C LEU A 149 -6.87 16.47 -10.74
N LEU A 150 -5.60 16.47 -10.31
CA LEU A 150 -5.09 15.46 -9.37
C LEU A 150 -5.75 15.56 -7.99
N LEU A 151 -6.06 16.77 -7.53
CA LEU A 151 -6.78 16.97 -6.28
C LEU A 151 -8.23 16.48 -6.38
N GLU A 152 -8.90 16.71 -7.51
CA GLU A 152 -10.25 16.20 -7.78
C GLU A 152 -10.26 14.66 -7.85
N GLU A 153 -9.29 14.05 -8.53
CA GLU A 153 -9.17 12.60 -8.63
C GLU A 153 -8.85 11.96 -7.27
N ALA A 154 -7.98 12.58 -6.48
CA ALA A 154 -7.70 12.15 -5.11
C ALA A 154 -8.92 12.23 -4.19
N ARG A 155 -9.80 13.22 -4.39
CA ARG A 155 -11.08 13.32 -3.69
C ARG A 155 -12.05 12.22 -4.15
N GLY A 156 -12.08 11.91 -5.44
CA GLY A 156 -12.89 10.82 -6.01
C GLY A 156 -12.48 9.42 -5.51
N MET A 157 -11.19 9.17 -5.33
CA MET A 157 -10.67 7.92 -4.76
C MET A 157 -11.11 7.69 -3.30
N GLY A 158 -11.43 8.75 -2.55
CA GLY A 158 -12.01 8.66 -1.21
C GLY A 158 -13.47 8.14 -1.18
N ASN A 159 -14.14 8.10 -2.33
CA ASN A 159 -15.55 7.69 -2.45
C ASN A 159 -15.76 6.28 -3.04
N LEU A 160 -14.70 5.54 -3.35
CA LEU A 160 -14.80 4.19 -3.96
C LEU A 160 -15.23 3.08 -2.97
N GLY A 161 -15.90 3.44 -1.87
CA GLY A 161 -16.39 2.51 -0.85
C GLY A 161 -17.82 2.69 -0.36
N ALA A 162 -18.57 3.70 -0.81
CA ALA A 162 -19.91 3.95 -0.28
C ALA A 162 -20.90 4.38 -1.37
N ARG A 163 -21.71 3.42 -1.84
CA ARG A 163 -23.09 3.72 -2.19
C ARG A 163 -23.90 3.35 -0.97
N ASP A 164 -24.25 4.33 -0.15
CA ASP A 164 -25.45 4.30 0.67
C ASP A 164 -25.88 5.75 0.93
N ASN A 165 -27.17 5.98 0.72
CA ASN A 165 -27.83 7.28 0.73
C ASN A 165 -27.97 7.76 2.17
N ASN A 166 -27.38 8.90 2.53
CA ASN A 166 -28.12 9.98 3.19
C ASN A 166 -27.27 11.25 3.26
N ALA A 167 -27.91 12.36 2.96
CA ALA A 167 -27.37 13.70 3.19
C ALA A 167 -27.39 14.00 4.69
N GLU A 168 -26.29 14.53 5.22
CA GLU A 168 -26.31 15.66 6.15
C GLU A 168 -24.89 16.18 6.39
N SER A 169 -24.82 17.49 6.48
CA SER A 169 -23.64 18.35 6.44
C SER A 169 -22.97 18.55 7.80
N VAL A 170 -21.72 19.03 7.72
CA VAL A 170 -21.01 19.92 8.66
C VAL A 170 -19.86 19.32 9.50
N SER A 171 -18.76 20.08 9.42
CA SER A 171 -17.59 20.22 10.29
C SER A 171 -16.36 19.36 10.03
N CYS A 172 -15.41 19.99 9.33
CA CYS A 172 -14.03 19.56 9.16
C CYS A 172 -13.26 19.75 10.47
N HIS A 173 -12.88 18.65 11.12
CA HIS A 173 -11.71 18.63 12.00
C HIS A 173 -10.68 17.63 11.44
N LEU A 174 -9.55 18.19 11.01
CA LEU A 174 -8.34 17.51 10.53
C LEU A 174 -7.79 16.50 11.58
N PRO A 175 -7.07 15.44 11.16
CA PRO A 175 -5.90 15.55 10.29
C PRO A 175 -5.92 14.57 9.09
N VAL A 176 -6.66 14.94 8.05
CA VAL A 176 -6.55 14.35 6.70
C VAL A 176 -5.64 15.22 5.83
N PHE A 177 -4.35 15.27 6.15
CA PHE A 177 -3.34 16.02 5.38
C PHE A 177 -2.06 15.21 5.19
N PHE A 178 -2.17 13.98 4.69
CA PHE A 178 -0.98 13.22 4.27
C PHE A 178 -0.91 12.72 2.81
N PRO A 179 -1.94 12.86 1.94
CA PRO A 179 -1.69 12.79 0.50
C PRO A 179 -1.23 14.13 -0.08
N LEU A 180 -1.63 15.27 0.51
CA LEU A 180 -1.20 16.61 0.08
C LEU A 180 0.28 16.86 0.32
N PHE A 181 0.85 16.35 1.42
CA PHE A 181 2.30 16.44 1.64
C PHE A 181 3.12 15.65 0.61
N CYS A 182 2.58 14.59 0.00
CA CYS A 182 3.29 13.91 -1.07
C CYS A 182 3.27 14.72 -2.37
N VAL A 183 2.19 15.45 -2.66
CA VAL A 183 2.13 16.36 -3.81
C VAL A 183 3.04 17.57 -3.57
N VAL A 184 3.00 18.18 -2.38
CA VAL A 184 3.89 19.29 -2.00
C VAL A 184 5.36 18.86 -1.92
N CYS A 185 5.70 17.64 -1.45
CA CYS A 185 7.07 17.11 -1.53
C CYS A 185 7.51 16.76 -2.95
N MET A 186 6.58 16.35 -3.85
CA MET A 186 6.91 16.12 -5.27
C MET A 186 7.21 17.43 -6.01
N PHE A 187 6.59 18.55 -5.59
CA PHE A 187 6.82 19.88 -6.18
C PHE A 187 7.86 20.73 -5.44
N GLY A 188 8.16 20.46 -4.17
CA GLY A 188 9.21 21.14 -3.40
C GLY A 188 10.63 20.91 -3.95
N PHE A 189 10.81 19.93 -4.83
CA PHE A 189 12.05 19.73 -5.59
C PHE A 189 12.04 20.37 -6.99
N LEU A 190 10.88 20.79 -7.50
CA LEU A 190 10.73 21.45 -8.81
C LEU A 190 10.76 22.97 -8.73
N PHE A 191 10.65 23.56 -7.53
CA PHE A 191 10.69 25.02 -7.33
C PHE A 191 12.02 25.57 -6.82
N LEU A 192 13.06 24.73 -6.67
CA LEU A 192 14.39 25.17 -6.21
C LEU A 192 15.42 25.40 -7.33
N PHE A 193 15.03 25.36 -8.62
CA PHE A 193 15.94 25.61 -9.76
C PHE A 193 15.36 26.56 -10.83
N THR A 194 14.58 27.55 -10.42
CA THR A 194 14.30 28.73 -11.26
C THR A 194 14.26 29.99 -10.38
N LEU A 195 15.46 30.41 -9.97
CA LEU A 195 15.82 31.80 -9.67
C LEU A 195 17.23 32.02 -10.23
#